data_AF-A0A379F4N9-F1
#
_entry.id   AF-A0A379F4N9-F1
#
_cell.length_a   1.000
_cell.length_b   1.000
_cell.length_c   1.000
_cell.angle_alpha   90.00
_cell.angle_beta   90.00
_cell.angle_gamma   90.00
#
_symmetry.space_group_name_H-M   'P 1'
#
loop_
_entity.id
_entity.type
_entity.pdbx_description
1 polymer ?
#
loop_
_entity_poly.entity_id
_entity_poly.type
_entity_poly.pdbx_seq_one_letter_code
_entity_poly.pdbx_strand_id
1 'polypeptide(L)'
;MNILDVIPLSLLKQHLEYSGDDRDEQIIFYAQSALNYCLRWCDEPAWKSPDDIPYEVKSAMLLVLGDMFEHRTSQSEIPLYENKAVERLLLLCRNWRGS
;
A
#
# COMPACT_ATOMS: atom_id res chain seq x y z
N MET A 1 -7.15 -10.32 -5.11
CA MET A 1 -7.10 -10.22 -3.64
C MET A 1 -7.75 -8.91 -3.25
N ASN A 2 -8.69 -8.93 -2.30
CA ASN A 2 -9.38 -7.73 -1.81
C ASN A 2 -8.56 -7.10 -0.68
N ILE A 3 -8.35 -5.79 -0.74
CA ILE A 3 -7.60 -5.04 0.28
C ILE A 3 -8.17 -5.20 1.69
N LEU A 4 -9.48 -5.23 1.84
CA LEU A 4 -10.12 -5.28 3.17
C LEU A 4 -9.86 -6.61 3.91
N ASP A 5 -9.54 -7.67 3.17
CA ASP A 5 -9.13 -8.96 3.74
C ASP A 5 -7.64 -8.95 4.14
N VAL A 6 -6.83 -8.06 3.57
CA VAL A 6 -5.39 -7.92 3.85
C VAL A 6 -5.15 -6.96 5.01
N ILE A 7 -5.82 -5.80 4.98
CA ILE A 7 -5.79 -4.75 5.99
C ILE A 7 -7.22 -4.22 6.17
N PRO A 8 -7.82 -4.33 7.37
CA PRO A 8 -9.18 -3.85 7.59
C PRO A 8 -9.26 -2.33 7.50
N LEU A 9 -10.41 -1.81 7.05
CA LEU A 9 -10.65 -0.38 6.88
C LEU A 9 -10.33 0.44 8.13
N SER A 10 -10.63 -0.09 9.32
CA SER A 10 -10.31 0.56 10.59
C SER A 10 -8.81 0.85 10.73
N LEU A 11 -7.94 -0.06 10.30
CA LEU A 11 -6.49 0.12 10.36
C LEU A 11 -5.99 1.07 9.27
N LEU A 12 -6.58 1.03 8.07
CA LEU A 12 -6.29 2.00 7.01
C LEU A 12 -6.58 3.44 7.48
N LYS A 13 -7.75 3.63 8.10
CA LYS A 13 -8.18 4.92 8.66
C LYS A 13 -7.31 5.36 9.83
N GLN A 14 -6.92 4.44 10.71
CA GLN A 14 -5.96 4.72 11.79
C GLN A 14 -4.61 5.18 11.26
N HIS A 15 -4.10 4.56 10.19
CA HIS A 15 -2.84 4.97 9.58
C HIS A 15 -2.90 6.39 9.00
N LEU A 16 -4.04 6.78 8.44
CA LEU A 16 -4.29 8.11 7.89
C LEU A 16 -4.76 9.13 8.94
N GLU A 17 -4.84 8.74 10.21
CA GLU A 17 -5.44 9.55 11.29
C GLU A 17 -6.85 10.08 10.93
N TYR A 18 -7.61 9.33 10.13
CA TYR A 18 -8.91 9.72 9.59
C TYR A 18 -10.06 9.12 10.40
N SER A 19 -10.95 9.95 10.93
CA SER A 19 -12.07 9.52 11.78
C SER A 19 -13.45 9.55 11.11
N GLY A 20 -13.61 10.28 10.00
CA GLY A 20 -14.88 10.36 9.24
C GLY A 20 -15.13 9.12 8.38
N ASP A 21 -16.33 8.97 7.82
CA ASP A 21 -16.77 7.86 6.96
C ASP A 21 -17.10 8.27 5.51
N ASP A 22 -17.22 9.58 5.26
CA ASP A 22 -17.50 10.21 3.96
C ASP A 22 -16.43 9.94 2.88
N ARG A 23 -15.28 9.39 3.26
CA ARG A 23 -14.17 9.03 2.35
C ARG A 23 -13.85 7.55 2.32
N ASP A 24 -14.66 6.70 2.92
CA ASP A 24 -14.36 5.26 3.03
C ASP A 24 -14.14 4.64 1.64
N GLU A 25 -14.99 4.96 0.65
CA GLU A 25 -14.80 4.49 -0.74
C GLU A 25 -13.46 4.93 -1.34
N GLN A 26 -13.06 6.19 -1.12
CA GLN A 26 -11.81 6.74 -1.62
C GLN A 26 -10.59 6.08 -0.95
N ILE A 27 -10.64 5.90 0.37
CA ILE A 27 -9.57 5.24 1.13
C ILE A 27 -9.42 3.79 0.68
N ILE A 28 -10.53 3.06 0.50
CA ILE A 28 -10.51 1.68 0.00
C ILE A 28 -9.90 1.65 -1.40
N PHE A 29 -10.28 2.58 -2.28
CA PHE A 29 -9.74 2.66 -3.63
C PHE A 29 -8.22 2.85 -3.62
N TYR A 30 -7.70 3.82 -2.87
CA TYR A 30 -6.25 4.05 -2.76
C TYR A 30 -5.53 2.87 -2.13
N ALA A 31 -6.10 2.26 -1.09
CA ALA A 31 -5.50 1.11 -0.44
C ALA A 31 -5.44 -0.11 -1.38
N GLN A 32 -6.47 -0.31 -2.22
CA GLN A 32 -6.45 -1.34 -3.27
C GLN A 32 -5.40 -1.05 -4.34
N SER A 33 -5.22 0.21 -4.73
CA SER A 33 -4.14 0.64 -5.63
C SER A 33 -2.76 0.38 -5.02
N ALA A 34 -2.56 0.70 -3.75
CA ALA A 34 -1.33 0.45 -3.01
C ALA A 34 -1.01 -1.06 -2.93
N LEU A 35 -2.01 -1.91 -2.63
CA LEU A 35 -1.87 -3.37 -2.68
C LEU A 35 -1.40 -3.82 -4.07
N ASN A 36 -2.08 -3.39 -5.12
CA ASN A 36 -1.74 -3.77 -6.49
C ASN A 36 -0.32 -3.34 -6.89
N TYR A 37 0.11 -2.14 -6.44
CA TYR A 37 1.48 -1.67 -6.64
C TYR A 37 2.49 -2.59 -5.94
N CYS A 38 2.32 -2.84 -4.65
CA CYS A 38 3.25 -3.67 -3.87
C CYS A 38 3.32 -5.12 -4.39
N LEU A 39 2.18 -5.72 -4.76
CA LEU A 39 2.15 -7.07 -5.34
C LEU A 39 2.92 -7.15 -6.66
N ARG A 40 2.70 -6.19 -7.57
CA ARG A 40 3.42 -6.15 -8.86
C ARG A 40 4.91 -5.86 -8.68
N TRP A 41 5.27 -5.08 -7.67
CA TRP A 41 6.67 -4.76 -7.39
C TRP A 41 7.42 -5.99 -6.86
N CYS A 42 6.81 -6.73 -5.93
CA CYS A 42 7.42 -7.93 -5.35
C CYS A 42 7.37 -9.14 -6.30
N ASP A 43 6.36 -9.24 -7.17
CA ASP A 43 6.21 -10.28 -8.18
C ASP A 43 6.32 -11.72 -7.64
N GLU A 44 5.72 -11.97 -6.47
CA GLU A 44 5.77 -13.24 -5.76
C GLU A 44 4.53 -14.11 -6.06
N PRO A 45 4.64 -15.14 -6.93
CA PRO A 45 3.51 -15.99 -7.31
C PRO A 45 2.99 -16.91 -6.20
N ALA A 46 3.75 -17.09 -5.12
CA ALA A 46 3.31 -17.88 -3.97
C ALA A 46 2.17 -17.22 -3.18
N TRP A 47 2.00 -15.89 -3.29
CA TRP A 47 0.97 -15.16 -2.55
C TRP A 47 -0.40 -15.31 -3.19
N LYS A 48 -1.21 -16.24 -2.69
CA LYS A 48 -2.52 -16.60 -3.25
C LYS A 48 -3.68 -16.16 -2.36
N SER A 49 -3.39 -15.88 -1.09
CA SER A 49 -4.36 -15.51 -0.06
C SER A 49 -3.87 -14.29 0.74
N PRO A 50 -4.76 -13.55 1.42
CA PRO A 50 -4.38 -12.39 2.24
C PRO A 50 -3.37 -12.70 3.36
N ASP A 51 -3.38 -13.92 3.87
CA ASP A 51 -2.47 -14.39 4.93
C ASP A 51 -1.06 -14.67 4.42
N ASP A 52 -0.89 -14.85 3.10
CA ASP A 52 0.43 -15.05 2.49
C ASP A 52 1.24 -13.75 2.44
N ILE A 53 0.59 -12.59 2.59
CA ILE A 53 1.23 -11.27 2.45
C ILE A 53 2.05 -10.96 3.72
N PRO A 54 3.38 -10.78 3.61
CA PRO A 54 4.22 -10.45 4.75
C PRO A 54 3.87 -9.08 5.36
N TYR A 55 4.14 -8.91 6.66
CA TYR A 55 3.88 -7.64 7.35
C TYR A 55 4.70 -6.48 6.79
N GLU A 56 5.89 -6.75 6.24
CA GLU A 56 6.73 -5.77 5.55
C GLU A 56 6.00 -5.19 4.34
N VAL A 57 5.34 -6.04 3.56
CA VAL A 57 4.54 -5.62 2.40
C VAL A 57 3.30 -4.86 2.88
N LYS A 58 2.60 -5.33 3.93
CA LYS A 58 1.47 -4.59 4.51
C LYS A 58 1.87 -3.20 5.01
N SER A 59 3.04 -3.07 5.63
CA SER A 59 3.60 -1.79 6.08
C SER A 59 3.94 -0.87 4.91
N ALA A 60 4.56 -1.41 3.85
CA ALA A 60 4.83 -0.66 2.63
C ALA A 60 3.54 -0.17 1.95
N MET A 61 2.49 -0.99 1.93
CA MET A 61 1.17 -0.61 1.40
C MET A 61 0.57 0.58 2.16
N LEU A 62 0.72 0.62 3.49
CA LEU A 62 0.24 1.74 4.30
C LEU A 62 0.98 3.04 3.93
N LEU A 63 2.31 2.99 3.79
CA LEU A 63 3.10 4.15 3.38
C LEU A 63 2.69 4.68 1.99
N VAL A 64 2.43 3.78 1.03
CA VAL A 64 1.94 4.15 -0.32
C VAL A 64 0.52 4.72 -0.24
N LEU A 65 -0.35 4.17 0.61
CA LEU A 65 -1.68 4.72 0.86
C LEU A 65 -1.60 6.15 1.41
N GLY A 66 -0.75 6.39 2.41
CA GLY A 66 -0.53 7.73 2.97
C GLY A 66 -0.09 8.72 1.90
N ASP A 67 0.86 8.32 1.04
CA ASP A 67 1.32 9.14 -0.07
C ASP A 67 0.18 9.49 -1.05
N MET A 68 -0.60 8.50 -1.49
CA MET A 68 -1.72 8.72 -2.41
C MET A 68 -2.84 9.60 -1.82
N PHE A 69 -3.08 9.49 -0.51
CA PHE A 69 -4.14 10.25 0.15
C PHE A 69 -3.79 11.73 0.31
N GLU A 70 -2.54 12.01 0.66
CA GLU A 70 -2.00 13.36 0.90
C GLU A 70 -1.58 14.06 -0.41
N HIS A 71 -0.98 13.33 -1.35
CA HIS A 71 -0.41 13.87 -2.60
C HIS A 71 -1.25 13.49 -3.82
N ARG A 72 -2.26 14.32 -4.13
CA ARG A 72 -3.32 13.98 -5.11
C ARG A 72 -3.04 14.38 -6.55
N THR A 73 -2.01 15.18 -6.79
CA THR A 73 -1.69 15.71 -8.11
C THR A 73 -0.40 15.09 -8.63
N SER A 74 -0.36 14.81 -9.94
CA SER A 74 0.84 14.28 -10.59
C SER A 74 2.00 15.28 -10.61
N GLN A 75 1.71 16.56 -10.38
CA GLN A 75 2.68 17.64 -10.26
C GLN A 75 2.32 18.45 -9.02
N SER A 76 3.34 18.83 -8.26
CA SER A 76 3.23 19.69 -7.09
C SER A 76 4.21 20.85 -7.21
N GLU A 77 3.85 22.00 -6.65
CA GLU A 77 4.75 23.16 -6.60
C GLU A 77 5.95 22.90 -5.67
N ILE A 78 5.73 22.08 -4.65
CA ILE A 78 6.75 21.66 -3.68
C ILE A 78 7.30 20.30 -4.12
N PRO A 79 8.63 20.11 -4.20
CA PRO A 79 9.20 18.82 -4.52
C PRO A 79 8.89 17.80 -3.42
N LEU A 80 8.46 16.60 -3.83
CA LEU A 80 8.28 15.46 -2.95
C LEU A 80 9.53 14.58 -2.98
N TYR A 81 9.92 14.06 -1.82
CA TYR A 81 11.07 13.17 -1.68
C TYR A 81 10.60 11.76 -1.39
N GLU A 82 11.23 10.80 -2.06
CA GLU A 82 10.89 9.39 -1.89
C GLU A 82 11.18 8.90 -0.45
N ASN A 83 10.19 8.22 0.13
CA ASN A 83 10.38 7.52 1.38
C ASN A 83 11.05 6.15 1.13
N LYS A 84 12.36 6.08 1.39
CA LYS A 84 13.18 4.88 1.22
C LYS A 84 12.69 3.65 2.01
N ALA A 85 11.84 3.82 3.02
CA ALA A 85 11.28 2.70 3.76
C ALA A 85 10.42 1.79 2.86
N VAL A 86 9.67 2.35 1.92
CA VAL A 86 8.82 1.58 1.00
C VAL A 86 9.67 0.60 0.20
N GLU A 87 10.70 1.11 -0.48
CA GLU A 87 11.64 0.28 -1.25
C GLU A 87 12.31 -0.77 -0.36
N ARG A 88 12.85 -0.37 0.80
CA ARG A 88 13.57 -1.27 1.71
C ARG A 88 12.71 -2.43 2.21
N LEU A 89 11.44 -2.17 2.53
CA LEU A 89 10.49 -3.19 2.98
C LEU A 89 10.16 -4.16 1.84
N LEU A 90 9.83 -3.62 0.66
CA LEU A 90 9.45 -4.45 -0.47
C LEU A 90 10.62 -5.31 -0.98
N LEU A 91 11.85 -4.79 -0.97
CA LEU A 91 13.04 -5.47 -1.47
C LEU A 91 13.31 -6.81 -0.78
N LEU A 92 12.99 -6.91 0.51
CA LEU A 92 13.10 -8.15 1.30
C LEU A 92 12.18 -9.25 0.79
N CYS A 93 11.05 -8.87 0.21
CA CYS A 93 9.98 -9.77 -0.24
C CYS A 93 9.93 -9.88 -1.76
N ARG A 94 10.91 -9.32 -2.48
CA ARG A 94 10.95 -9.38 -3.94
C ARG A 94 11.35 -10.76 -4.41
N ASN A 95 10.56 -11.33 -5.30
CA ASN A 95 10.97 -12.48 -6.07
C ASN A 95 11.99 -12.06 -7.14
N TRP A 96 13.18 -12.65 -7.07
CA TRP A 96 14.28 -12.41 -8.02
C TRP A 96 14.39 -13.49 -9.07
N ARG A 97 13.73 -14.62 -8.84
CA ARG A 97 13.69 -15.75 -9.77
C ARG A 97 12.53 -15.43 -10.71
N GLY A 98 12.82 -14.70 -11.78
CA GLY A 98 11.83 -14.34 -12.81
C GLY A 98 10.95 -15.56 -13.11
N SER A 99 9.64 -15.31 -13.11
CA SER A 99 8.55 -16.29 -13.27
C SER A 99 8.82 -17.36 -14.32
#